data_AF-A0A938FU75-F1
#
_entry.id   AF-A0A938FU75-F1
#
_cell.length_a   1.000
_cell.length_b   1.000
_cell.length_c   1.000
_cell.angle_alpha   90.00
_cell.angle_beta   90.00
_cell.angle_gamma   90.00
#
_symmetry.space_group_name_H-M   'P 1'
#
loop_
_entity.id
_entity.type
_entity.pdbx_description
1 polymer ?
#
loop_
_entity_poly.entity_id
_entity_poly.type
_entity_poly.pdbx_seq_one_letter_code
_entity_poly.pdbx_strand_id
1 'polypeptide(L)'
;MSFDRRVFLGSMLGAGGLRAQIRREPILTLDSPIRVAKVVKLFRSPDGHPNALEATPEGLWIGEQTTDRAHLVDWSGRRLRTVETESSNTSGIAYGGGFLWMAANGKALGRASRPTDATTGEVLKVDPRTGKTLARYPIPGGGGVHGLEFAEGTLWITSLKIQKLSQVEPKDFRLIHQIPVHLGRAHGLAWDPPNAIWCMHSNERVIHRLDAKDGQILDRVQLTRDDPDPHGMCRYQGHFYYCDAGIAGRGKSDGSPWTGNGSPWAGYVCRIDLV
;
A
#
# COMPACT_ATOMS: atom_id res chain seq x y z
N MET A 1 -71.05 -1.63 -25.77
CA MET A 1 -71.10 -2.46 -24.53
C MET A 1 -70.25 -1.74 -23.49
N SER A 2 -70.79 -0.76 -22.79
CA SER A 2 -71.55 -0.84 -21.51
C SER A 2 -70.68 -1.25 -20.31
N PHE A 3 -70.54 -0.27 -19.42
CA PHE A 3 -70.08 -0.19 -18.02
C PHE A 3 -70.00 -1.48 -17.18
N ASP A 4 -69.05 -1.53 -16.24
CA ASP A 4 -69.46 -1.45 -14.82
C ASP A 4 -68.38 -0.93 -13.85
N ARG A 5 -68.84 -0.12 -12.89
CA ARG A 5 -68.12 0.38 -11.71
C ARG A 5 -68.32 -0.62 -10.57
N ARG A 6 -67.25 -1.03 -9.89
CA ARG A 6 -67.34 -1.40 -8.46
C ARG A 6 -66.16 -0.84 -7.68
N VAL A 7 -66.50 0.05 -6.75
CA VAL A 7 -65.70 0.48 -5.61
C VAL A 7 -65.77 -0.62 -4.56
N PHE A 8 -64.65 -0.97 -3.94
CA PHE A 8 -64.64 -1.50 -2.57
C PHE A 8 -63.42 -0.97 -1.80
N LEU A 9 -63.70 -0.44 -0.61
CA LEU A 9 -62.77 0.11 0.37
C LEU A 9 -62.15 -1.00 1.24
N GLY A 10 -60.95 -0.74 1.77
CA GLY A 10 -60.34 -1.44 2.91
C GLY A 10 -59.21 -2.38 2.48
N SER A 11 -57.99 -2.34 3.00
CA SER A 11 -57.49 -1.82 4.28
C SER A 11 -55.96 -1.70 4.18
N MET A 12 -55.40 -0.66 4.83
CA MET A 12 -53.96 -0.59 5.09
C MET A 12 -53.55 -1.73 6.01
N LEU A 13 -52.40 -2.38 5.76
CA LEU A 13 -51.52 -2.96 6.78
C LEU A 13 -50.19 -3.42 6.14
N GLY A 14 -49.08 -2.87 6.63
CA GLY A 14 -47.78 -3.56 6.62
C GLY A 14 -46.75 -3.16 5.56
N ALA A 15 -46.25 -1.93 5.59
CA ALA A 15 -44.92 -1.64 5.04
C ALA A 15 -43.85 -2.31 5.93
N GLY A 16 -43.57 -3.59 5.69
CA GLY A 16 -42.46 -4.31 6.28
C GLY A 16 -41.15 -3.87 5.62
N GLY A 17 -40.61 -2.73 6.05
CA GLY A 17 -39.27 -2.32 5.67
C GLY A 17 -38.25 -3.32 6.21
N LEU A 18 -37.61 -4.08 5.32
CA LEU A 18 -36.36 -4.75 5.64
C LEU A 18 -35.30 -3.66 5.86
N ARG A 19 -35.19 -3.16 7.10
CA ARG A 19 -33.96 -2.50 7.53
C ARG A 19 -32.90 -3.58 7.60
N ALA A 20 -32.05 -3.64 6.57
CA ALA A 20 -30.76 -4.28 6.69
C ALA A 20 -30.08 -3.69 7.93
N GLN A 21 -29.97 -4.47 9.00
CA GLN A 21 -29.15 -4.12 10.14
C GLN A 21 -27.72 -4.11 9.62
N ILE A 22 -27.20 -2.91 9.33
CA ILE A 22 -25.77 -2.69 9.20
C ILE A 22 -25.20 -3.08 10.57
N ARG A 23 -24.63 -4.28 10.67
CA ARG A 23 -23.77 -4.63 11.79
C ARG A 23 -22.66 -3.59 11.80
N ARG A 24 -22.74 -2.65 12.73
CA ARG A 24 -21.57 -1.84 13.09
C ARG A 24 -20.65 -2.80 13.81
N GLU A 25 -19.63 -3.27 13.11
CA GLU A 25 -18.51 -3.96 13.74
C GLU A 25 -18.02 -3.08 14.91
N PRO A 26 -17.72 -3.66 16.08
CA PRO A 26 -17.27 -2.89 17.22
C PRO A 26 -16.02 -2.09 16.84
N ILE A 27 -15.99 -0.81 17.22
CA ILE A 27 -14.84 0.06 17.01
C ILE A 27 -13.67 -0.56 17.78
N LEU A 28 -12.66 -1.05 17.07
CA LEU A 28 -11.47 -1.60 17.70
C LEU A 28 -10.62 -0.46 18.27
N THR A 29 -10.51 -0.39 19.59
CA THR A 29 -9.57 0.52 20.28
C THR A 29 -8.13 0.01 20.16
N LEU A 30 -7.14 0.80 20.56
CA LEU A 30 -5.74 0.34 20.67
C LEU A 30 -5.57 -0.97 21.47
N ASP A 31 -6.53 -1.31 22.32
CA ASP A 31 -6.51 -2.51 23.17
C ASP A 31 -7.25 -3.72 22.59
N SER A 32 -7.74 -3.62 21.35
CA SER A 32 -8.48 -4.71 20.70
C SER A 32 -7.57 -5.88 20.28
N PRO A 33 -8.14 -7.10 20.14
CA PRO A 33 -7.36 -8.29 19.79
C PRO A 33 -6.61 -8.11 18.48
N ILE A 34 -5.34 -8.51 18.45
CA ILE A 34 -4.49 -8.44 17.27
C ILE A 34 -4.33 -9.84 16.68
N ARG A 35 -4.53 -9.99 15.36
CA ARG A 35 -4.24 -11.26 14.68
C ARG A 35 -2.73 -11.43 14.50
N VAL A 36 -2.23 -12.62 14.79
CA VAL A 36 -0.84 -12.97 14.53
C VAL A 36 -0.72 -13.49 13.11
N ALA A 37 0.20 -12.91 12.34
CA ALA A 37 0.48 -13.38 10.99
C ALA A 37 1.26 -14.70 10.99
N LYS A 38 0.99 -15.56 10.00
CA LYS A 38 1.95 -16.58 9.57
C LYS A 38 2.67 -16.11 8.31
N VAL A 39 3.99 -15.96 8.37
CA VAL A 39 4.80 -15.51 7.23
C VAL A 39 5.42 -16.68 6.48
N VAL A 40 5.27 -16.67 5.16
CA VAL A 40 5.92 -17.61 4.24
C VAL A 40 6.89 -16.85 3.33
N LYS A 41 8.18 -17.21 3.38
CA LYS A 41 9.20 -16.66 2.48
C LYS A 41 9.07 -17.33 1.11
N LEU A 42 9.00 -16.54 0.04
CA LEU A 42 8.74 -17.06 -1.30
C LEU A 42 10.04 -17.13 -2.13
N PHE A 43 10.54 -15.97 -2.53
CA PHE A 43 11.70 -15.83 -3.40
C PHE A 43 12.43 -14.52 -3.12
N ARG A 44 13.65 -14.39 -3.62
CA ARG A 44 14.42 -13.14 -3.54
C ARG A 44 14.11 -12.25 -4.75
N SER A 45 14.05 -10.94 -4.55
CA SER A 45 13.90 -9.98 -5.64
C SER A 45 15.15 -9.96 -6.53
N PRO A 46 15.03 -9.49 -7.79
CA PRO A 46 16.14 -9.52 -8.74
C PRO A 46 17.41 -8.77 -8.29
N ASP A 47 17.26 -7.63 -7.60
CA ASP A 47 18.42 -6.80 -7.17
C ASP A 47 18.66 -6.83 -5.66
N GLY A 48 17.85 -7.60 -4.92
CA GLY A 48 18.04 -7.90 -3.51
C GLY A 48 17.67 -6.79 -2.53
N HIS A 49 17.10 -5.66 -2.98
CA HIS A 49 16.69 -4.56 -2.12
C HIS A 49 15.24 -4.09 -2.40
N PRO A 50 14.26 -5.01 -2.38
CA PRO A 50 12.89 -4.71 -2.72
C PRO A 50 12.28 -3.85 -1.62
N ASN A 51 11.72 -2.70 -1.97
CA ASN A 51 11.07 -1.81 -1.01
C ASN A 51 9.67 -1.37 -1.46
N ALA A 52 9.23 -1.88 -2.61
CA ALA A 52 7.96 -1.54 -3.21
C ALA A 52 7.40 -2.77 -3.91
N LEU A 53 6.15 -3.13 -3.62
CA LEU A 53 5.45 -4.25 -4.25
C LEU A 53 4.10 -3.77 -4.77
N GLU A 54 3.74 -4.21 -5.96
CA GLU A 54 2.39 -4.02 -6.49
C GLU A 54 1.97 -5.21 -7.35
N ALA A 55 0.84 -5.82 -7.01
CA ALA A 55 0.34 -6.95 -7.77
C ALA A 55 -0.55 -6.50 -8.93
N THR A 56 -0.39 -7.14 -10.08
CA THR A 56 -1.21 -6.91 -11.28
C THR A 56 -1.64 -8.25 -11.88
N PRO A 57 -2.60 -8.27 -12.82
CA PRO A 57 -2.92 -9.49 -13.55
C PRO A 57 -1.73 -10.10 -14.32
N GLU A 58 -0.74 -9.29 -14.73
CA GLU A 58 0.46 -9.76 -15.46
C GLU A 58 1.49 -10.41 -14.52
N GLY A 59 1.51 -10.02 -13.25
CA GLY A 59 2.48 -10.48 -12.26
C GLY A 59 2.69 -9.46 -11.13
N LEU A 60 3.78 -9.63 -10.40
CA LEU A 60 4.17 -8.76 -9.29
C LEU A 60 5.23 -7.76 -9.76
N TRP A 61 4.91 -6.47 -9.68
CA TRP A 61 5.90 -5.42 -9.79
C TRP A 61 6.67 -5.29 -8.48
N ILE A 62 7.99 -5.15 -8.61
CA ILE A 62 8.93 -4.96 -7.51
C ILE A 62 9.79 -3.74 -7.82
N GLY A 63 9.72 -2.71 -6.97
CA GLY A 63 10.64 -1.58 -7.02
C GLY A 63 11.83 -1.81 -6.09
N GLU A 64 13.03 -1.68 -6.64
CA GLU A 64 14.29 -1.89 -5.94
C GLU A 64 14.81 -0.55 -5.40
N GLN A 65 15.08 -0.47 -4.11
CA GLN A 65 15.43 0.79 -3.43
C GLN A 65 16.79 1.36 -3.84
N THR A 66 17.74 0.50 -4.18
CA THR A 66 19.15 0.88 -4.40
C THR A 66 19.46 1.12 -5.86
N THR A 67 18.90 0.31 -6.75
CA THR A 67 19.09 0.42 -8.20
C THR A 67 18.03 1.33 -8.84
N ASP A 68 16.90 1.54 -8.16
CA ASP A 68 15.71 2.25 -8.64
C ASP A 68 15.09 1.65 -9.91
N ARG A 69 15.35 0.36 -10.15
CA ARG A 69 14.68 -0.40 -11.20
C ARG A 69 13.34 -0.90 -10.70
N ALA A 70 12.39 -1.01 -11.62
CA ALA A 70 11.17 -1.75 -11.40
C ALA A 70 11.21 -3.04 -12.23
N HIS A 71 10.99 -4.17 -11.57
CA HIS A 71 10.92 -5.49 -12.21
C HIS A 71 9.50 -6.02 -12.15
N LEU A 72 8.98 -6.48 -13.27
CA LEU A 72 7.80 -7.32 -13.28
C LEU A 72 8.26 -8.78 -13.21
N VAL A 73 7.79 -9.52 -12.23
CA VAL A 73 8.09 -10.94 -12.03
C VAL A 73 6.81 -11.77 -12.04
N ASP A 74 6.92 -13.05 -12.41
CA ASP A 74 5.87 -14.00 -12.09
C ASP A 74 5.94 -14.44 -10.61
N TRP A 75 4.95 -15.18 -10.13
CA TRP A 75 4.85 -15.61 -8.73
C TRP A 75 5.90 -16.65 -8.30
N SER A 76 6.76 -17.13 -9.22
CA SER A 76 7.95 -17.91 -8.88
C SER A 76 9.19 -17.03 -8.63
N GLY A 77 9.08 -15.72 -8.87
CA GLY A 77 10.20 -14.77 -8.82
C GLY A 77 10.96 -14.64 -10.14
N ARG A 78 10.54 -15.34 -11.20
CA ARG A 78 11.19 -15.21 -12.52
C ARG A 78 10.85 -13.85 -13.12
N ARG A 79 11.89 -13.11 -13.48
CA ARG A 79 11.78 -11.79 -14.10
C ARG A 79 11.22 -11.86 -15.51
N LEU A 80 10.12 -11.15 -15.74
CA LEU A 80 9.43 -11.00 -17.02
C LEU A 80 9.83 -9.71 -17.73
N ARG A 81 9.96 -8.61 -16.98
CA ARG A 81 10.33 -7.30 -17.50
C ARG A 81 11.19 -6.54 -16.49
N THR A 82 12.02 -5.64 -17.00
CA THR A 82 12.71 -4.61 -16.21
C THR A 82 12.52 -3.29 -16.90
N VAL A 83 12.25 -2.24 -16.11
CA VAL A 83 12.35 -0.86 -16.56
C VAL A 83 13.28 -0.10 -15.62
N GLU A 84 14.14 0.73 -16.22
CA GLU A 84 14.95 1.70 -15.49
C GLU A 84 14.05 2.90 -15.19
N THR A 85 13.94 3.30 -13.92
CA THR A 85 13.13 4.47 -13.55
C THR A 85 14.02 5.62 -13.13
N GLU A 86 13.48 6.83 -13.17
CA GLU A 86 14.12 8.00 -12.57
C GLU A 86 13.71 8.22 -11.11
N SER A 87 13.05 7.23 -10.48
CA SER A 87 12.84 7.22 -9.05
C SER A 87 14.20 7.15 -8.35
N SER A 88 14.27 7.66 -7.12
CA SER A 88 15.47 7.61 -6.31
C SER A 88 15.10 7.23 -4.89
N ASN A 89 15.87 6.29 -4.31
CA ASN A 89 15.51 5.71 -3.01
C ASN A 89 14.07 5.18 -3.03
N THR A 90 13.76 4.39 -4.05
CA THR A 90 12.41 3.89 -4.31
C THR A 90 11.85 3.19 -3.08
N SER A 91 10.70 3.64 -2.58
CA SER A 91 10.09 3.14 -1.33
C SER A 91 8.61 2.74 -1.47
N GLY A 92 8.04 2.86 -2.67
CA GLY A 92 6.68 2.41 -2.98
C GLY A 92 6.38 2.45 -4.46
N ILE A 93 5.37 1.69 -4.84
CA ILE A 93 4.92 1.48 -6.22
C ILE A 93 3.42 1.20 -6.18
N ALA A 94 2.69 1.70 -7.17
CA ALA A 94 1.30 1.33 -7.43
C ALA A 94 1.08 1.25 -8.95
N TYR A 95 0.08 0.49 -9.38
CA TYR A 95 -0.26 0.35 -10.79
C TYR A 95 -1.72 0.69 -11.03
N GLY A 96 -1.97 1.70 -11.87
CA GLY A 96 -3.33 2.07 -12.19
C GLY A 96 -3.42 3.25 -13.15
N GLY A 97 -4.58 3.37 -13.79
CA GLY A 97 -4.77 4.30 -14.92
C GLY A 97 -3.84 4.03 -16.11
N GLY A 98 -3.23 2.84 -16.19
CA GLY A 98 -2.26 2.46 -17.21
C GLY A 98 -0.81 2.87 -16.93
N PHE A 99 -0.50 3.37 -15.72
CA PHE A 99 0.82 3.85 -15.33
C PHE A 99 1.37 3.11 -14.11
N LEU A 100 2.70 3.09 -13.99
CA LEU A 100 3.34 2.90 -12.69
C LEU A 100 3.41 4.24 -11.97
N TRP A 101 3.10 4.22 -10.68
CA TRP A 101 3.30 5.34 -9.78
C TRP A 101 4.44 4.94 -8.85
N MET A 102 5.55 5.67 -8.89
CA MET A 102 6.76 5.35 -8.10
C MET A 102 6.95 6.41 -7.00
N ALA A 103 7.24 5.98 -5.78
CA ALA A 103 7.57 6.85 -4.67
C ALA A 103 9.09 7.01 -4.55
N ALA A 104 9.60 8.18 -4.94
CA ALA A 104 11.00 8.55 -4.77
C ALA A 104 11.16 9.23 -3.41
N ASN A 105 11.83 8.59 -2.46
CA ASN A 105 11.91 9.04 -1.07
C ASN A 105 13.16 9.90 -0.80
N GLY A 106 13.51 10.77 -1.75
CA GLY A 106 14.70 11.61 -1.72
C GLY A 106 15.92 10.97 -2.40
N LYS A 107 17.11 11.34 -1.95
CA LYS A 107 18.38 11.04 -2.63
C LYS A 107 18.66 9.54 -2.70
N ALA A 108 19.26 9.09 -3.80
CA ALA A 108 19.67 7.69 -3.98
C ALA A 108 20.59 7.18 -2.86
N LEU A 109 20.46 5.90 -2.50
CA LEU A 109 21.20 5.28 -1.39
C LEU A 109 22.23 4.22 -1.81
N GLY A 110 22.04 3.55 -2.96
CA GLY A 110 22.86 2.41 -3.38
C GLY A 110 23.50 2.53 -4.76
N ARG A 111 23.44 3.73 -5.35
CA ARG A 111 24.04 4.05 -6.65
C ARG A 111 24.55 5.49 -6.67
N ALA A 112 25.34 5.82 -7.69
CA ALA A 112 25.72 7.21 -7.93
C ALA A 112 24.49 8.09 -8.17
N SER A 113 24.56 9.33 -7.71
CA SER A 113 23.49 10.31 -7.89
C SER A 113 23.27 10.62 -9.37
N ARG A 114 22.00 10.74 -9.77
CA ARG A 114 21.59 11.22 -11.09
C ARG A 114 21.05 12.65 -10.97
N PRO A 115 21.14 13.49 -12.02
CA PRO A 115 20.55 14.83 -12.01
C PRO A 115 19.03 14.84 -11.75
N THR A 116 18.37 13.71 -12.01
CA THR A 116 16.92 13.50 -11.83
C THR A 116 16.54 12.98 -10.44
N ASP A 117 17.51 12.78 -9.54
CA ASP A 117 17.23 12.26 -8.20
C ASP A 117 16.47 13.29 -7.37
N ALA A 118 15.46 12.79 -6.67
CA ALA A 118 14.64 13.60 -5.79
C ALA A 118 15.48 14.15 -4.62
N THR A 119 15.25 15.40 -4.25
CA THR A 119 15.88 16.01 -3.06
C THR A 119 15.00 15.91 -1.81
N THR A 120 13.69 15.71 -2.01
CA THR A 120 12.65 15.42 -1.02
C THR A 120 11.75 14.32 -1.58
N GLY A 121 10.79 13.81 -0.80
CA GLY A 121 9.80 12.87 -1.32
C GLY A 121 9.00 13.45 -2.49
N GLU A 122 8.76 12.63 -3.50
CA GLU A 122 7.88 12.92 -4.65
C GLU A 122 7.28 11.63 -5.23
N VAL A 123 6.19 11.79 -5.99
CA VAL A 123 5.58 10.70 -6.77
C VAL A 123 5.88 10.92 -8.25
N LEU A 124 6.37 9.87 -8.92
CA LEU A 124 6.62 9.86 -10.35
C LEU A 124 5.51 9.06 -11.04
N LYS A 125 4.93 9.63 -12.09
CA LYS A 125 4.09 8.90 -13.04
C LYS A 125 4.98 8.34 -14.14
N VAL A 126 5.02 7.03 -14.28
CA VAL A 126 5.99 6.31 -15.11
C VAL A 126 5.28 5.42 -16.14
N ASP A 127 5.80 5.41 -17.37
CA ASP A 127 5.38 4.46 -18.39
C ASP A 127 5.86 3.03 -18.03
N PRO A 128 4.96 2.06 -17.82
CA PRO A 128 5.31 0.69 -17.41
C PRO A 128 6.08 -0.12 -18.46
N ARG A 129 6.14 0.37 -19.71
CA ARG A 129 6.83 -0.31 -20.82
C ARG A 129 8.26 0.19 -20.96
N THR A 130 8.48 1.48 -20.73
CA THR A 130 9.76 2.14 -21.02
C THR A 130 10.51 2.59 -19.77
N GLY A 131 9.83 2.74 -18.63
CA GLY A 131 10.40 3.35 -17.42
C GLY A 131 10.50 4.88 -17.47
N LYS A 132 10.07 5.50 -18.57
CA LYS A 132 10.11 6.95 -18.75
C LYS A 132 9.18 7.64 -17.76
N THR A 133 9.71 8.62 -17.03
CA THR A 133 8.89 9.55 -16.22
C THR A 133 8.09 10.47 -17.13
N LEU A 134 6.78 10.49 -16.93
CA LEU A 134 5.82 11.32 -17.65
C LEU A 134 5.43 12.56 -16.85
N ALA A 135 5.45 12.46 -15.52
CA ALA A 135 5.19 13.58 -14.61
C ALA A 135 5.81 13.32 -13.24
N ARG A 136 6.04 14.39 -12.48
CA ARG A 136 6.53 14.38 -11.10
C ARG A 136 5.64 15.25 -10.24
N TYR A 137 5.37 14.82 -9.02
CA TYR A 137 4.46 15.51 -8.12
C TYR A 137 5.00 15.57 -6.70
N PRO A 138 4.95 16.74 -6.03
CA PRO A 138 5.34 16.84 -4.63
C PRO A 138 4.34 16.08 -3.75
N ILE A 139 4.83 15.52 -2.64
CA ILE A 139 3.96 14.87 -1.66
C ILE A 139 3.06 15.92 -1.00
N PRO A 140 1.74 15.67 -0.86
CA PRO A 140 0.88 16.55 -0.07
C PRO A 140 1.43 16.70 1.36
N GLY A 141 1.73 17.93 1.77
CA GLY A 141 2.39 18.26 3.04
C GLY A 141 3.93 18.20 3.02
N GLY A 142 4.53 17.75 1.93
CA GLY A 142 5.97 17.58 1.74
C GLY A 142 6.59 16.46 2.59
N GLY A 143 7.93 16.38 2.60
CA GLY A 143 8.67 15.36 3.34
C GLY A 143 8.78 14.04 2.60
N GLY A 144 8.96 12.94 3.33
CA GLY A 144 9.16 11.61 2.76
C GLY A 144 7.87 10.89 2.37
N VAL A 145 8.03 9.86 1.56
CA VAL A 145 6.97 8.98 1.04
C VAL A 145 7.50 7.54 1.01
N HIS A 146 6.67 6.59 1.40
CA HIS A 146 6.93 5.17 1.23
C HIS A 146 5.85 4.56 0.35
N GLY A 147 4.72 4.11 0.91
CA GLY A 147 3.70 3.40 0.16
C GLY A 147 2.83 4.26 -0.76
N LEU A 148 2.39 3.62 -1.83
CA LEU A 148 1.39 4.09 -2.78
C LEU A 148 0.36 2.98 -2.97
N GLU A 149 -0.88 3.34 -3.25
CA GLU A 149 -1.93 2.40 -3.66
C GLU A 149 -2.83 3.08 -4.68
N PHE A 150 -3.08 2.44 -5.82
CA PHE A 150 -4.07 2.92 -6.78
C PHE A 150 -5.38 2.16 -6.56
N ALA A 151 -6.40 2.87 -6.10
CA ALA A 151 -7.68 2.27 -5.77
C ALA A 151 -8.83 3.16 -6.21
N GLU A 152 -9.85 2.53 -6.80
CA GLU A 152 -11.11 3.18 -7.17
C GLU A 152 -10.91 4.45 -8.02
N GLY A 153 -9.92 4.40 -8.92
CA GLY A 153 -9.59 5.50 -9.82
C GLY A 153 -8.77 6.63 -9.20
N THR A 154 -8.38 6.51 -7.93
CA THR A 154 -7.58 7.50 -7.19
C THR A 154 -6.26 6.92 -6.71
N LEU A 155 -5.31 7.80 -6.36
CA LEU A 155 -4.02 7.39 -5.80
C LEU A 155 -3.96 7.76 -4.31
N TRP A 156 -3.67 6.77 -3.47
CA TRP A 156 -3.38 6.94 -2.06
C TRP A 156 -1.87 6.97 -1.82
N ILE A 157 -1.43 7.86 -0.93
CA ILE A 157 -0.02 8.18 -0.72
C ILE A 157 0.26 8.26 0.78
N THR A 158 1.30 7.59 1.27
CA THR A 158 1.81 7.87 2.63
C THR A 158 2.48 9.24 2.67
N SER A 159 1.89 10.21 3.38
CA SER A 159 2.46 11.54 3.60
C SER A 159 3.14 11.59 4.98
N LEU A 160 4.40 11.15 5.05
CA LEU A 160 5.07 10.83 6.32
C LEU A 160 5.20 12.04 7.26
N LYS A 161 5.52 13.23 6.71
CA LYS A 161 5.73 14.44 7.52
C LYS A 161 4.48 14.87 8.29
N ILE A 162 3.31 14.68 7.69
CA ILE A 162 2.02 15.06 8.28
C ILE A 162 1.30 13.87 8.92
N GLN A 163 1.90 12.67 8.90
CA GLN A 163 1.34 11.41 9.43
C GLN A 163 -0.09 11.13 8.94
N LYS A 164 -0.28 11.17 7.61
CA LYS A 164 -1.56 10.87 6.97
C LYS A 164 -1.38 9.99 5.74
N LEU A 165 -2.46 9.32 5.34
CA LEU A 165 -2.63 8.92 3.94
C LEU A 165 -3.34 10.06 3.20
N SER A 166 -2.77 10.48 2.08
CA SER A 166 -3.37 11.48 1.19
C SER A 166 -3.92 10.80 -0.05
N GLN A 167 -5.20 11.03 -0.34
CA GLN A 167 -5.85 10.59 -1.57
C GLN A 167 -5.81 11.74 -2.58
N VAL A 168 -5.34 11.47 -3.79
CA VAL A 168 -5.22 12.46 -4.86
C VAL A 168 -5.87 11.99 -6.15
N GLU A 169 -6.30 12.95 -6.97
CA GLU A 169 -6.78 12.73 -8.33
C GLU A 169 -5.58 12.44 -9.26
N PRO A 170 -5.48 11.26 -9.91
CA PRO A 170 -4.33 10.93 -10.75
C PRO A 170 -4.17 11.79 -12.01
N LYS A 171 -5.23 12.49 -12.44
CA LYS A 171 -5.18 13.38 -13.60
C LYS A 171 -4.35 14.65 -13.37
N ASP A 172 -4.58 15.33 -12.24
CA ASP A 172 -4.01 16.65 -11.93
C ASP A 172 -3.32 16.72 -10.56
N PHE A 173 -3.27 15.59 -9.85
CA PHE A 173 -2.69 15.43 -8.52
C PHE A 173 -3.33 16.30 -7.43
N ARG A 174 -4.55 16.79 -7.67
CA ARG A 174 -5.31 17.54 -6.69
C ARG A 174 -5.65 16.66 -5.50
N LEU A 175 -5.42 17.17 -4.29
CA LEU A 175 -5.83 16.51 -3.06
C LEU A 175 -7.36 16.36 -3.01
N ILE A 176 -7.82 15.13 -2.77
CA ILE A 176 -9.23 14.77 -2.61
C ILE A 176 -9.56 14.66 -1.13
N HIS A 177 -8.77 13.89 -0.39
CA HIS A 177 -9.03 13.54 0.99
C HIS A 177 -7.75 13.22 1.76
N GLN A 178 -7.82 13.25 3.08
CA GLN A 178 -6.75 12.74 3.94
C GLN A 178 -7.30 12.05 5.18
N ILE A 179 -6.67 10.95 5.56
CA ILE A 179 -6.96 10.24 6.82
C ILE A 179 -5.69 10.11 7.68
N PRO A 180 -5.79 10.15 9.01
CA PRO A 180 -4.65 9.93 9.88
C PRO A 180 -4.11 8.50 9.75
N VAL A 181 -2.80 8.35 9.97
CA VAL A 181 -2.21 7.08 10.39
C VAL A 181 -1.78 7.19 11.85
N HIS A 182 -1.71 6.08 12.56
CA HIS A 182 -1.63 6.09 14.04
C HIS A 182 -0.27 5.72 14.60
N LEU A 183 0.68 5.35 13.75
CA LEU A 183 2.03 4.93 14.13
C LEU A 183 3.07 5.50 13.17
N GLY A 184 4.34 5.41 13.58
CA GLY A 184 5.45 5.89 12.79
C GLY A 184 5.63 5.11 11.50
N ARG A 185 6.38 5.72 10.56
CA ARG A 185 6.94 5.06 9.37
C ARG A 185 5.92 4.19 8.60
N ALA A 186 4.77 4.79 8.27
CA ALA A 186 3.82 4.20 7.33
C ALA A 186 4.54 3.78 6.04
N HIS A 187 4.22 2.59 5.55
CA HIS A 187 4.94 1.92 4.47
C HIS A 187 3.96 1.39 3.42
N GLY A 188 4.10 0.13 2.98
CA GLY A 188 3.23 -0.46 1.96
C GLY A 188 1.74 -0.31 2.27
N LEU A 189 0.96 -0.12 1.23
CA LEU A 189 -0.48 0.07 1.27
C LEU A 189 -1.16 -1.08 0.51
N ALA A 190 -2.43 -1.37 0.82
CA ALA A 190 -3.23 -2.28 0.01
C ALA A 190 -4.72 -1.96 0.19
N TRP A 191 -5.45 -1.80 -0.92
CA TRP A 191 -6.88 -1.55 -0.86
C TRP A 191 -7.65 -2.78 -0.36
N ASP A 192 -8.67 -2.52 0.44
CA ASP A 192 -9.63 -3.50 0.90
C ASP A 192 -11.05 -2.99 0.63
N PRO A 193 -11.61 -3.36 -0.53
CA PRO A 193 -12.90 -2.83 -0.94
C PRO A 193 -14.01 -3.21 0.06
N PRO A 194 -15.03 -2.35 0.21
CA PRO A 194 -15.27 -1.15 -0.60
C PRO A 194 -14.72 0.15 0.02
N ASN A 195 -14.22 0.14 1.26
CA ASN A 195 -14.00 1.38 2.00
C ASN A 195 -12.89 1.30 3.03
N ALA A 196 -11.95 0.37 2.88
CA ALA A 196 -10.83 0.23 3.80
C ALA A 196 -9.50 0.18 3.06
N ILE A 197 -8.45 0.59 3.74
CA ILE A 197 -7.08 0.51 3.26
C ILE A 197 -6.18 -0.06 4.34
N TRP A 198 -5.37 -1.04 3.99
CA TRP A 198 -4.34 -1.58 4.86
C TRP A 198 -3.09 -0.72 4.77
N CYS A 199 -2.50 -0.39 5.90
CA CYS A 199 -1.28 0.40 6.02
C CYS A 199 -0.29 -0.34 6.92
N MET A 200 0.86 -0.70 6.36
CA MET A 200 1.96 -1.31 7.08
C MET A 200 2.76 -0.24 7.84
N HIS A 201 3.07 -0.51 9.10
CA HIS A 201 3.95 0.31 9.94
C HIS A 201 5.20 -0.49 10.24
N SER A 202 6.30 -0.15 9.55
CA SER A 202 7.49 -1.03 9.55
C SER A 202 8.19 -1.09 10.90
N ASN A 203 8.19 0.04 11.64
CA ASN A 203 8.84 0.12 12.96
C ASN A 203 8.13 -0.78 13.98
N GLU A 204 6.80 -0.77 13.98
CA GLU A 204 5.98 -1.52 14.92
C GLU A 204 5.61 -2.91 14.40
N ARG A 205 5.99 -3.23 13.16
CA ARG A 205 5.73 -4.50 12.48
C ARG A 205 4.24 -4.89 12.49
N VAL A 206 3.38 -3.87 12.43
CA VAL A 206 1.93 -4.03 12.47
C VAL A 206 1.32 -3.48 11.19
N ILE A 207 0.25 -4.12 10.73
CA ILE A 207 -0.54 -3.68 9.59
C ILE A 207 -1.89 -3.27 10.12
N HIS A 208 -2.23 -2.00 9.97
CA HIS A 208 -3.54 -1.47 10.35
C HIS A 208 -4.47 -1.51 9.15
N ARG A 209 -5.68 -2.04 9.34
CA ARG A 209 -6.81 -1.77 8.44
C ARG A 209 -7.45 -0.49 8.88
N LEU A 210 -7.50 0.50 7.99
CA LEU A 210 -8.06 1.80 8.27
C LEU A 210 -9.35 1.98 7.48
N ASP A 211 -10.38 2.56 8.10
CA ASP A 211 -11.53 3.08 7.35
C ASP A 211 -11.05 4.21 6.45
N ALA A 212 -11.25 4.08 5.13
CA ALA A 212 -10.80 5.05 4.14
C ALA A 212 -11.51 6.41 4.28
N LYS A 213 -12.64 6.46 5.01
CA LYS A 213 -13.38 7.70 5.27
C LYS A 213 -12.70 8.57 6.32
N ASP A 214 -12.21 8.02 7.42
CA ASP A 214 -11.76 8.81 8.57
C ASP A 214 -10.48 8.30 9.25
N GLY A 215 -9.93 7.19 8.79
CA GLY A 215 -8.72 6.59 9.33
C GLY A 215 -8.95 5.81 10.62
N GLN A 216 -10.19 5.55 11.04
CA GLN A 216 -10.44 4.67 12.19
C GLN A 216 -9.78 3.30 11.97
N ILE A 217 -9.10 2.78 12.99
CA ILE A 217 -8.54 1.43 12.91
C ILE A 217 -9.67 0.41 13.03
N LEU A 218 -9.87 -0.34 11.96
CA LEU A 218 -10.89 -1.39 11.85
C LEU A 218 -10.33 -2.77 12.21
N ASP A 219 -9.02 -2.97 12.10
CA ASP A 219 -8.37 -4.28 12.28
C ASP A 219 -6.85 -4.14 12.37
N ARG A 220 -6.17 -5.16 12.91
CA ARG A 220 -4.71 -5.22 13.03
C ARG A 220 -4.15 -6.61 12.82
N VAL A 221 -3.02 -6.65 12.13
CA VAL A 221 -2.21 -7.85 11.94
C VAL A 221 -0.79 -7.57 12.43
N GLN A 222 -0.30 -8.38 13.36
CA GLN A 222 1.04 -8.28 13.91
C GLN A 222 1.98 -9.28 13.22
N LEU A 223 3.10 -8.79 12.71
CA LEU A 223 4.27 -9.60 12.38
C LEU A 223 5.15 -9.73 13.63
N THR A 224 5.79 -10.88 13.78
CA THR A 224 6.73 -11.14 14.86
C THR A 224 8.09 -10.55 14.56
N ARG A 225 9.02 -10.56 15.52
CA ARG A 225 10.39 -10.04 15.31
C ARG A 225 11.26 -10.98 14.47
N ASP A 226 10.89 -12.25 14.38
CA ASP A 226 11.63 -13.27 13.62
C ASP A 226 11.27 -13.24 12.13
N ASP A 227 10.19 -12.54 11.79
CA ASP A 227 9.75 -12.35 10.41
C ASP A 227 10.67 -11.37 9.65
N PRO A 228 10.80 -11.53 8.31
CA PRO A 228 11.48 -10.56 7.43
C PRO A 228 11.02 -9.11 7.67
N ASP A 229 11.91 -8.15 7.47
CA ASP A 229 11.70 -6.73 7.82
C ASP A 229 10.62 -6.05 6.95
N PRO A 230 9.48 -5.64 7.51
CA PRO A 230 8.33 -5.23 6.70
C PRO A 230 8.54 -3.90 5.96
N HIS A 231 8.47 -3.92 4.63
CA HIS A 231 8.58 -2.72 3.77
C HIS A 231 7.41 -2.60 2.79
N GLY A 232 7.67 -2.67 1.46
CA GLY A 232 6.63 -2.63 0.44
C GLY A 232 5.63 -3.75 0.67
N MET A 233 4.34 -3.46 0.47
CA MET A 233 3.23 -4.39 0.66
C MET A 233 2.22 -4.20 -0.46
N CYS A 234 1.56 -5.27 -0.88
CA CYS A 234 0.37 -5.25 -1.73
C CYS A 234 -0.55 -6.42 -1.34
N ARG A 235 -1.73 -6.50 -1.95
CA ARG A 235 -2.66 -7.62 -1.77
C ARG A 235 -2.97 -8.27 -3.11
N TYR A 236 -3.01 -9.60 -3.13
CA TYR A 236 -3.37 -10.37 -4.32
C TYR A 236 -4.06 -11.67 -3.94
N GLN A 237 -5.16 -12.00 -4.62
CA GLN A 237 -5.92 -13.25 -4.41
C GLN A 237 -6.16 -13.58 -2.93
N GLY A 238 -6.59 -12.58 -2.16
CA GLY A 238 -6.93 -12.74 -0.74
C GLY A 238 -5.74 -12.78 0.23
N HIS A 239 -4.49 -12.74 -0.25
CA HIS A 239 -3.29 -12.76 0.60
C HIS A 239 -2.57 -11.41 0.56
N PHE A 240 -1.87 -11.08 1.64
CA PHE A 240 -0.90 -9.98 1.61
C PHE A 240 0.46 -10.50 1.20
N TYR A 241 1.18 -9.66 0.47
CA TYR A 241 2.56 -9.87 0.13
C TYR A 241 3.35 -8.66 0.59
N TYR A 242 4.53 -8.90 1.16
CA TYR A 242 5.43 -7.83 1.56
C TYR A 242 6.87 -8.20 1.28
N CYS A 243 7.79 -7.25 1.37
CA CYS A 243 9.20 -7.49 1.13
C CYS A 243 10.11 -6.98 2.25
N ASP A 244 11.32 -7.54 2.28
CA ASP A 244 12.42 -7.09 3.13
C ASP A 244 13.47 -6.39 2.28
N ALA A 245 13.56 -5.06 2.43
CA ALA A 245 14.47 -4.23 1.64
C ALA A 245 15.94 -4.48 1.94
N GLY A 246 16.27 -5.15 3.05
CA GLY A 246 17.65 -5.32 3.50
C GLY A 246 18.33 -4.01 3.92
N ILE A 247 17.62 -2.87 3.87
CA ILE A 247 18.11 -1.55 4.25
C ILE A 247 17.18 -0.97 5.29
N ALA A 248 17.62 -1.06 6.53
CA ALA A 248 16.93 -0.41 7.64
C ALA A 248 17.15 1.10 7.61
N GLY A 249 16.14 1.86 8.04
CA GLY A 249 16.36 3.26 8.43
C GLY A 249 17.45 3.35 9.51
N ARG A 250 18.32 4.36 9.44
CA ARG A 250 19.36 4.58 10.46
C ARG A 250 18.69 4.74 11.84
N GLY A 251 19.11 3.96 12.82
CA GLY A 251 18.65 4.04 14.20
C GLY A 251 17.36 3.26 14.48
N LYS A 252 17.33 1.95 14.16
CA LYS A 252 16.22 1.05 14.52
C LYS A 252 15.85 1.19 16.00
N SER A 253 14.70 1.80 16.25
CA SER A 253 13.99 1.77 17.53
C SER A 253 12.96 0.63 17.59
N ASP A 254 12.91 -0.23 16.55
CA ASP A 254 11.96 -1.34 16.43
C ASP A 254 12.29 -2.53 17.35
N GLY A 255 13.44 -2.50 18.03
CA GLY A 255 13.91 -3.57 18.90
C GLY A 255 14.17 -4.89 18.17
N SER A 256 14.33 -4.86 16.84
CA SER A 256 14.75 -6.05 16.08
C SER A 256 16.18 -6.44 16.48
N PRO A 257 16.50 -7.74 16.56
CA PRO A 257 17.87 -8.18 16.88
C PRO A 257 18.88 -7.82 15.78
N TRP A 258 18.40 -7.36 14.62
CA TRP A 258 19.21 -7.04 13.46
C TRP A 258 19.58 -5.56 13.45
N THR A 259 20.87 -5.25 13.51
CA THR A 259 21.39 -3.88 13.38
C THR A 259 21.80 -3.60 11.92
N GLY A 260 21.42 -2.45 11.36
CA GLY A 260 21.81 -2.04 10.00
C GLY A 260 21.19 -2.89 8.87
N ASN A 261 21.93 -3.06 7.76
CA ASN A 261 21.60 -3.95 6.63
C ASN A 261 21.77 -5.44 7.00
N GLY A 262 21.10 -5.89 8.06
CA GLY A 262 21.45 -7.14 8.77
C GLY A 262 20.35 -8.20 8.85
N SER A 263 19.19 -8.00 8.21
CA SER A 263 18.18 -9.06 8.17
C SER A 263 18.72 -10.27 7.39
N PRO A 264 18.67 -11.50 7.92
CA PRO A 264 19.02 -12.71 7.14
C PRO A 264 18.06 -12.94 5.96
N TRP A 265 16.94 -12.22 5.95
CA TRP A 265 15.90 -12.26 4.93
C TRP A 265 15.93 -11.05 3.97
N ALA A 266 16.98 -10.22 4.03
CA ALA A 266 17.19 -9.13 3.08
C ALA A 266 16.98 -9.61 1.64
N GLY A 267 16.15 -8.92 0.87
CA GLY A 267 15.82 -9.26 -0.51
C GLY A 267 14.62 -10.18 -0.69
N TYR A 268 14.03 -10.75 0.38
CA TYR A 268 12.90 -11.65 0.21
C TYR A 268 11.58 -10.93 -0.04
N VAL A 269 10.80 -11.48 -0.97
CA VAL A 269 9.35 -11.32 -1.04
C VAL A 269 8.69 -12.43 -0.22
N CYS A 270 7.69 -12.05 0.56
CA CYS A 270 7.01 -12.90 1.53
C CYS A 270 5.50 -12.81 1.36
N ARG A 271 4.79 -13.87 1.74
CA ARG A 271 3.33 -13.90 1.87
C ARG A 271 2.95 -13.91 3.34
N ILE A 272 1.88 -13.21 3.68
CA ILE A 272 1.23 -13.30 4.99
C ILE A 272 -0.06 -14.11 4.82
N ASP A 273 -0.13 -15.22 5.55
CA ASP A 273 -1.34 -15.98 5.73
C ASP A 273 -2.00 -15.49 7.03
N LEU A 274 -3.22 -14.97 6.92
CA LEU A 274 -4.02 -14.63 8.09
C LEU A 274 -4.54 -15.93 8.70
N VAL A 275 -4.19 -16.17 9.97
CA VAL A 275 -4.68 -17.29 10.79
C VAL A 275 -5.72 -16.83 11.79
#